data_AF-A0A519ZKY4-F1
#
_entry.id   AF-A0A519ZKY4-F1
#
_cell.length_a   1.000
_cell.length_b   1.000
_cell.length_c   1.000
_cell.angle_alpha   90.00
_cell.angle_beta   90.00
_cell.angle_gamma   90.00
#
_symmetry.space_group_name_H-M   'P 1'
#
loop_
_entity.id
_entity.type
_entity.pdbx_description
1 polymer ?
#
loop_
_entity_poly.entity_id
_entity_poly.type
_entity_poly.pdbx_seq_one_letter_code
_entity_poly.pdbx_strand_id
1 'polypeptide(L)'
;LFLADRTALLRQARNAFKQHIEYTNAEIITNSDTAPVSRICLSTYPTMMNCIDKTKGDKSLFSVGDFDLIVVDEAHRSIYQKYRAIFDYFDAYLVGLTATPRDEVDKNTYGLFELERGVPTFAYESNQAYQDGYLVKPKAISVPLKFQVEGIKYNELSETEKNEYEALFEDDTGILPDKIDSSSLNKD
;
A
#
# COMPACT_ATOMS: atom_id res chain seq x y z
N LEU A 1 -11.69 16.72 -1.70
CA LEU A 1 -10.50 16.37 -0.91
C LEU A 1 -9.79 15.17 -1.53
N PHE A 2 -8.47 15.21 -1.71
CA PHE A 2 -7.63 14.09 -2.14
C PHE A 2 -6.69 13.66 -1.00
N LEU A 3 -6.75 12.39 -0.60
CA LEU A 3 -5.97 11.83 0.50
C LEU A 3 -4.93 10.85 -0.01
N ALA A 4 -3.69 10.97 0.47
CA ALA A 4 -2.62 10.02 0.18
C ALA A 4 -1.71 9.82 1.40
N ASP A 5 -0.93 8.74 1.40
CA ASP A 5 -0.07 8.40 2.54
C ASP A 5 1.14 9.35 2.68
N ARG A 6 1.65 9.87 1.55
CA ARG A 6 2.91 10.63 1.53
C ARG A 6 2.80 11.93 0.76
N THR A 7 3.52 12.95 1.24
CA THR A 7 3.59 14.28 0.60
C THR A 7 4.14 14.23 -0.83
N ALA A 8 4.99 13.24 -1.16
CA ALA A 8 5.47 13.01 -2.52
C ALA A 8 4.33 12.68 -3.49
N LEU A 9 3.38 11.83 -3.06
CA LEU A 9 2.19 11.48 -3.85
C LEU A 9 1.27 12.70 -4.01
N LEU A 10 1.09 13.51 -2.96
CA LEU A 10 0.32 14.75 -3.05
C LEU A 10 0.92 15.74 -4.06
N ARG A 11 2.26 15.84 -4.13
CA ARG A 11 2.92 16.68 -5.14
C ARG A 11 2.66 16.18 -6.56
N GLN A 12 2.71 14.86 -6.77
CA GLN A 12 2.39 14.26 -8.06
C GLN A 12 0.93 14.51 -8.44
N ALA A 13 0.00 14.25 -7.52
CA ALA A 13 -1.43 14.48 -7.72
C ALA A 13 -1.71 15.97 -8.02
N ARG A 14 -1.11 16.91 -7.28
CA ARG A 14 -1.24 18.35 -7.55
C ARG A 14 -0.81 18.71 -8.97
N ASN A 15 0.32 18.16 -9.43
CA ASN A 15 0.81 18.41 -10.78
C ASN A 15 -0.12 17.80 -11.84
N ALA A 16 -0.64 16.60 -11.59
CA ALA A 16 -1.62 15.95 -12.46
C ALA A 16 -2.93 16.75 -12.56
N PHE A 17 -3.45 17.23 -11.42
CA PHE A 17 -4.64 18.11 -11.41
C PHE A 17 -4.39 19.38 -12.20
N LYS A 18 -3.23 20.02 -12.05
CA LYS A 18 -2.87 21.22 -12.81
C LYS A 18 -2.76 20.96 -14.31
N GLN A 19 -2.31 19.77 -14.71
CA GLN A 19 -2.15 19.39 -16.11
C GLN A 19 -3.48 19.05 -16.79
N HIS A 20 -4.40 18.41 -16.07
CA HIS A 20 -5.61 17.82 -16.64
C HIS A 20 -6.90 18.58 -16.34
N ILE A 21 -6.89 19.50 -15.38
CA ILE A 21 -8.06 20.32 -15.03
C ILE A 21 -7.72 21.80 -15.20
N GLU A 22 -8.24 22.39 -16.27
CA GLU A 22 -8.08 23.82 -16.53
C GLU A 22 -8.78 24.66 -15.44
N TYR A 23 -8.21 25.83 -15.13
CA TYR A 23 -8.77 26.84 -14.22
C TYR A 23 -9.04 26.42 -12.77
N THR A 24 -8.47 25.32 -12.30
CA THR A 24 -8.64 24.88 -10.91
C THR A 24 -7.33 24.95 -10.11
N ASN A 25 -7.38 25.62 -8.96
CA ASN A 25 -6.29 25.61 -8.00
C ASN A 25 -6.36 24.36 -7.12
N ALA A 26 -5.26 23.64 -7.06
CA ALA A 26 -5.09 22.48 -6.21
C ALA A 26 -4.01 22.77 -5.16
N GLU A 27 -4.37 22.74 -3.88
CA GLU A 27 -3.51 23.14 -2.77
C GLU A 27 -3.24 21.97 -1.84
N ILE A 28 -1.97 21.83 -1.42
CA ILE A 28 -1.58 20.82 -0.45
C ILE A 28 -1.69 21.46 0.94
N ILE A 29 -2.50 20.85 1.80
CA ILE A 29 -2.62 21.23 3.20
C ILE A 29 -1.33 20.80 3.92
N THR A 30 -0.56 21.77 4.37
CA THR A 30 0.73 21.54 5.05
C THR A 30 0.63 21.73 6.57
N ASN A 31 -0.29 22.54 7.05
CA ASN A 31 -0.57 22.79 8.46
C ASN A 31 -2.09 22.83 8.72
N SER A 32 -2.46 22.77 10.00
CA SER A 32 -3.85 22.75 10.48
C SER A 32 -4.40 24.12 10.87
N ASP A 33 -3.68 25.20 10.56
CA ASP A 33 -3.97 26.52 11.11
C ASP A 33 -4.82 27.39 10.16
N THR A 34 -4.70 27.17 8.85
CA THR A 34 -5.38 27.96 7.82
C THR A 34 -6.05 27.05 6.81
N ALA A 35 -7.37 27.24 6.63
CA ALA A 35 -8.12 26.51 5.62
C ALA A 35 -7.72 27.03 4.22
N PRO A 36 -7.37 26.14 3.28
CA PRO A 36 -7.09 26.52 1.91
C PRO A 36 -8.35 27.09 1.25
N VAL A 37 -8.17 28.11 0.39
CA VAL A 37 -9.26 28.69 -0.41
C VAL A 37 -9.50 27.89 -1.70
N SER A 38 -8.66 26.90 -1.97
CA SER A 38 -8.68 26.10 -3.20
C SER A 38 -9.87 25.14 -3.27
N ARG A 39 -10.43 24.95 -4.47
CA ARG A 39 -11.48 23.96 -4.74
C ARG A 39 -10.99 22.51 -4.59
N ILE A 40 -9.70 22.26 -4.87
CA ILE A 40 -9.09 20.94 -4.71
C ILE A 40 -8.07 20.99 -3.57
N CYS A 41 -8.44 20.39 -2.45
CA CYS A 41 -7.53 20.23 -1.32
C CYS A 41 -6.86 18.84 -1.37
N LEU A 42 -5.54 18.79 -1.21
CA LEU A 42 -4.77 17.57 -1.07
C LEU A 42 -4.18 17.49 0.33
N SER A 43 -4.28 16.35 1.00
CA SER A 43 -3.77 16.20 2.36
C SER A 43 -3.27 14.78 2.64
N THR A 44 -2.38 14.66 3.61
CA THR A 44 -2.08 13.34 4.17
C THR A 44 -3.14 12.97 5.21
N TYR A 45 -3.31 11.68 5.47
CA TYR A 45 -4.25 11.24 6.50
C TYR A 45 -3.96 11.85 7.89
N PRO A 46 -2.70 11.87 8.39
CA PRO A 46 -2.41 12.50 9.68
C PRO A 46 -2.69 14.01 9.68
N THR A 47 -2.35 14.71 8.60
CA THR A 47 -2.63 16.15 8.49
C THR A 47 -4.12 16.42 8.54
N MET A 48 -4.92 15.70 7.76
CA MET A 48 -6.37 15.88 7.75
C MET A 48 -7.01 15.52 9.10
N MET A 49 -6.54 14.44 9.75
CA MET A 49 -7.00 14.10 11.10
C MET A 49 -6.77 15.25 12.09
N ASN A 50 -5.59 15.89 12.04
CA ASN A 50 -5.31 17.07 12.87
C ASN A 50 -6.21 18.28 12.54
N CYS A 51 -6.65 18.43 11.28
CA CYS A 51 -7.51 19.55 10.87
C CYS A 51 -8.95 19.40 11.39
N ILE A 52 -9.42 18.17 11.59
CA ILE A 52 -10.78 17.87 12.07
C ILE A 52 -10.82 17.58 13.59
N ASP A 53 -9.67 17.43 14.22
CA ASP A 53 -9.54 17.14 15.64
C ASP A 53 -9.98 18.34 16.52
N LYS A 54 -11.16 18.21 17.11
CA LYS A 54 -11.77 19.21 18.00
C LYS A 54 -11.12 19.28 19.38
N THR A 55 -10.16 18.40 19.70
CA THR A 55 -9.47 18.43 21.00
C THR A 55 -8.41 19.52 21.11
N LYS A 56 -7.98 20.10 19.97
CA LYS A 56 -6.96 21.16 19.90
C LYS A 56 -7.50 22.59 19.93
N GLY A 57 -8.82 22.79 19.96
CA GLY A 57 -9.45 24.11 20.00
C GLY A 57 -10.97 24.06 19.82
N ASP A 58 -11.65 25.18 20.03
CA ASP A 58 -13.13 25.27 20.06
C ASP A 58 -13.79 25.05 18.68
N LYS A 59 -13.02 25.02 17.59
CA LYS A 59 -13.50 24.77 16.22
C LYS A 59 -12.50 23.93 15.41
N SER A 60 -13.01 22.92 14.70
CA SER A 60 -12.28 22.23 13.65
C SER A 60 -12.01 23.17 12.48
N LEU A 61 -10.88 22.99 11.78
CA LEU A 61 -10.49 23.83 10.65
C LEU A 61 -11.47 23.69 9.48
N PHE A 62 -11.95 22.48 9.25
CA PHE A 62 -13.00 22.17 8.30
C PHE A 62 -14.32 21.91 9.02
N SER A 63 -15.43 22.13 8.33
CA SER A 63 -16.78 21.71 8.69
C SER A 63 -17.15 20.40 8.00
N VAL A 64 -18.19 19.73 8.48
CA VAL A 64 -18.67 18.44 7.92
C VAL A 64 -19.07 18.53 6.45
N GLY A 65 -19.43 19.73 5.96
CA GLY A 65 -19.90 19.97 4.58
C GLY A 65 -18.88 20.70 3.68
N ASP A 66 -17.61 20.80 4.09
CA ASP A 66 -16.61 21.54 3.30
C ASP A 66 -16.17 20.80 2.03
N PHE A 67 -16.46 19.50 1.93
CA PHE A 67 -16.12 18.68 0.78
C PHE A 67 -17.31 17.86 0.31
N ASP A 68 -17.59 17.90 -0.99
CA ASP A 68 -18.62 17.04 -1.62
C ASP A 68 -18.06 15.66 -2.02
N LEU A 69 -16.74 15.56 -2.20
CA LEU A 69 -16.05 14.38 -2.72
C LEU A 69 -14.71 14.17 -2.02
N ILE A 70 -14.47 12.95 -1.54
CA ILE A 70 -13.21 12.48 -0.99
C ILE A 70 -12.66 11.39 -1.89
N VAL A 71 -11.46 11.61 -2.43
CA VAL A 71 -10.69 10.63 -3.18
C VAL A 71 -9.59 10.08 -2.28
N VAL A 72 -9.51 8.76 -2.16
CA VAL A 72 -8.60 8.02 -1.30
C VAL A 72 -7.63 7.25 -2.18
N ASP A 73 -6.36 7.66 -2.18
CA ASP A 73 -5.29 6.92 -2.84
C ASP A 73 -4.82 5.75 -1.98
N GLU A 74 -4.46 4.65 -2.64
CA GLU A 74 -4.12 3.36 -2.01
C GLU A 74 -5.18 2.89 -1.02
N ALA A 75 -6.44 2.90 -1.45
CA ALA A 75 -7.60 2.48 -0.66
C ALA A 75 -7.47 1.01 -0.20
N HIS A 76 -6.93 0.80 1.00
CA HIS A 76 -6.80 -0.52 1.65
C HIS A 76 -7.25 -0.49 3.11
N ARG A 77 -7.56 -1.66 3.67
CA ARG A 77 -8.17 -1.84 5.00
C ARG A 77 -7.47 -1.05 6.12
N SER A 78 -6.15 -1.09 6.18
CA SER A 78 -5.37 -0.49 7.28
C SER A 78 -5.58 1.02 7.36
N ILE A 79 -5.71 1.69 6.21
CA ILE A 79 -6.02 3.13 6.16
C ILE A 79 -7.42 3.39 6.71
N TYR A 80 -8.43 2.63 6.28
CA TYR A 80 -9.80 2.81 6.77
C TYR A 80 -9.94 2.57 8.26
N GLN A 81 -9.29 1.55 8.79
CA GLN A 81 -9.34 1.28 10.24
C GLN A 81 -8.64 2.38 11.04
N LYS A 82 -7.48 2.84 10.57
CA LYS A 82 -6.68 3.85 11.28
C LYS A 82 -7.28 5.25 11.20
N TYR A 83 -7.89 5.60 10.07
CA TYR A 83 -8.37 6.95 9.78
C TYR A 83 -9.89 7.05 9.57
N ARG A 84 -10.64 6.08 10.13
CA ARG A 84 -12.11 6.04 10.04
C ARG A 84 -12.77 7.38 10.37
N ALA A 85 -12.28 8.06 11.40
CA ALA A 85 -12.83 9.34 11.84
C ALA A 85 -12.84 10.43 10.74
N ILE A 86 -11.97 10.38 9.73
CA ILE A 86 -12.02 11.32 8.60
C ILE A 86 -13.26 11.05 7.75
N PHE A 87 -13.53 9.77 7.46
CA PHE A 87 -14.65 9.37 6.60
C PHE A 87 -16.00 9.52 7.30
N ASP A 88 -16.05 9.32 8.62
CA ASP A 88 -17.25 9.54 9.41
C ASP A 88 -17.53 11.03 9.68
N TYR A 89 -16.52 11.89 9.53
CA TYR A 89 -16.63 13.32 9.82
C TYR A 89 -17.27 14.12 8.68
N PHE A 90 -16.91 13.81 7.43
CA PHE A 90 -17.38 14.55 6.26
C PHE A 90 -18.61 13.89 5.65
N ASP A 91 -19.62 14.69 5.33
CA ASP A 91 -20.77 14.26 4.52
C ASP A 91 -20.43 14.42 3.04
N ALA A 92 -19.70 13.43 2.51
CA ALA A 92 -19.11 13.47 1.18
C ALA A 92 -19.18 12.12 0.46
N TYR A 93 -19.24 12.14 -0.87
CA TYR A 93 -19.03 10.93 -1.67
C TYR A 93 -17.59 10.42 -1.50
N LEU A 94 -17.43 9.11 -1.45
CA LEU A 94 -16.12 8.47 -1.28
C LEU A 94 -15.72 7.72 -2.56
N VAL A 95 -14.52 7.99 -3.06
CA VAL A 95 -13.90 7.28 -4.19
C VAL A 95 -12.58 6.69 -3.73
N GLY A 96 -12.48 5.37 -3.69
CA GLY A 96 -11.25 4.65 -3.39
C GLY A 96 -10.52 4.25 -4.67
N LEU A 97 -9.23 4.59 -4.76
CA LEU A 97 -8.32 4.17 -5.83
C LEU A 97 -7.37 3.12 -5.25
N THR A 98 -7.28 1.96 -5.88
CA THR A 98 -6.32 0.91 -5.47
C THR A 98 -5.89 0.08 -6.68
N ALA A 99 -4.63 -0.33 -6.68
CA ALA A 99 -4.08 -1.25 -7.66
C ALA A 99 -4.35 -2.73 -7.30
N THR A 100 -4.70 -3.03 -6.06
CA THR A 100 -4.81 -4.40 -5.50
C THR A 100 -6.15 -4.63 -4.79
N PRO A 101 -7.30 -4.51 -5.50
CA PRO A 101 -8.61 -4.55 -4.85
C PRO A 101 -8.99 -5.92 -4.25
N ARG A 102 -8.37 -7.02 -4.69
CA ARG A 102 -8.81 -8.39 -4.35
C ARG A 102 -8.13 -8.97 -3.11
N ASP A 103 -6.88 -8.61 -2.84
CA ASP A 103 -6.08 -9.27 -1.80
C ASP A 103 -6.13 -8.56 -0.43
N GLU A 104 -6.66 -7.34 -0.37
CA GLU A 104 -6.53 -6.48 0.83
C GLU A 104 -7.84 -5.88 1.35
N VAL A 105 -8.98 -6.18 0.71
CA VAL A 105 -10.28 -5.56 1.03
C VAL A 105 -11.22 -6.58 1.69
N ASP A 106 -11.37 -6.48 3.03
CA ASP A 106 -12.26 -7.33 3.83
C ASP A 106 -13.69 -6.74 3.90
N LYS A 107 -14.66 -7.51 4.41
CA LYS A 107 -16.10 -7.18 4.56
C LYS A 107 -16.38 -5.75 5.05
N ASN A 108 -15.53 -5.20 5.93
CA ASN A 108 -15.70 -3.88 6.54
C ASN A 108 -15.35 -2.70 5.63
N THR A 109 -14.54 -2.89 4.58
CA THR A 109 -14.19 -1.80 3.66
C THR A 109 -15.24 -1.66 2.56
N TYR A 110 -15.72 -2.77 2.01
CA TYR A 110 -16.82 -2.76 1.05
C TYR A 110 -18.11 -2.17 1.65
N GLY A 111 -18.40 -2.43 2.92
CA GLY A 111 -19.56 -1.84 3.61
C GLY A 111 -19.50 -0.32 3.74
N LEU A 112 -18.30 0.29 3.76
CA LEU A 112 -18.15 1.76 3.77
C LEU A 112 -18.49 2.39 2.40
N PHE A 113 -18.29 1.63 1.32
CA PHE A 113 -18.62 2.05 -0.03
C PHE A 113 -19.98 1.52 -0.52
N GLU A 114 -20.73 0.84 0.36
CA GLU A 114 -21.97 0.14 0.01
C GLU A 114 -21.82 -0.87 -1.14
N LEU A 115 -20.63 -1.48 -1.26
CA LEU A 115 -20.28 -2.42 -2.33
C LEU A 115 -20.36 -3.89 -1.88
N GLU A 116 -20.53 -4.80 -2.85
CA GLU A 116 -20.40 -6.23 -2.61
C GLU A 116 -18.94 -6.65 -2.47
N ARG A 117 -18.68 -7.62 -1.59
CA ARG A 117 -17.32 -8.09 -1.28
C ARG A 117 -16.62 -8.63 -2.53
N GLY A 118 -15.41 -8.15 -2.79
CA GLY A 118 -14.58 -8.58 -3.90
C GLY A 118 -14.96 -7.96 -5.25
N VAL A 119 -15.99 -7.11 -5.28
CA VAL A 119 -16.52 -6.50 -6.52
C VAL A 119 -16.26 -5.00 -6.48
N PRO A 120 -15.18 -4.51 -7.12
CA PRO A 120 -15.01 -3.08 -7.29
C PRO A 120 -16.07 -2.55 -8.27
N THR A 121 -16.47 -1.28 -8.13
CA THR A 121 -17.37 -0.62 -9.09
C THR A 121 -16.83 -0.65 -10.51
N PHE A 122 -15.50 -0.58 -10.64
CA PHE A 122 -14.79 -0.69 -11.90
C PHE A 122 -13.41 -1.31 -11.66
N ALA A 123 -12.98 -2.20 -12.54
CA ALA A 123 -11.64 -2.79 -12.52
C ALA A 123 -11.01 -2.70 -13.91
N TYR A 124 -9.80 -2.15 -13.96
CA TYR A 124 -8.96 -2.16 -15.14
C TYR A 124 -7.81 -3.13 -14.95
N GLU A 125 -8.01 -4.36 -15.42
CA GLU A 125 -7.11 -5.49 -15.16
C GLU A 125 -5.79 -5.35 -15.92
N SER A 126 -4.68 -5.82 -15.33
CA SER A 126 -3.35 -5.69 -15.93
C SER A 126 -3.25 -6.33 -17.31
N ASN A 127 -3.96 -7.44 -17.54
CA ASN A 127 -4.01 -8.09 -18.85
C ASN A 127 -4.58 -7.18 -19.94
N GLN A 128 -5.63 -6.41 -19.63
CA GLN A 128 -6.19 -5.42 -20.54
C GLN A 128 -5.19 -4.28 -20.77
N ALA A 129 -4.56 -3.79 -19.70
CA ALA A 129 -3.54 -2.75 -19.79
C ALA A 129 -2.33 -3.14 -20.65
N TYR A 130 -1.95 -4.42 -20.69
CA TYR A 130 -0.93 -4.94 -21.59
C TYR A 130 -1.40 -4.98 -23.05
N GLN A 131 -2.65 -5.35 -23.29
CA GLN A 131 -3.23 -5.41 -24.65
C GLN A 131 -3.37 -4.02 -25.25
N ASP A 132 -3.79 -3.04 -24.45
CA ASP A 132 -3.98 -1.65 -24.88
C ASP A 132 -2.67 -0.87 -25.01
N GLY A 133 -1.54 -1.49 -24.63
CA GLY A 133 -0.21 -0.89 -24.74
C GLY A 133 0.11 0.18 -23.70
N TYR A 134 -0.72 0.34 -22.67
CA TYR A 134 -0.47 1.28 -21.56
C TYR A 134 0.53 0.74 -20.54
N LEU A 135 0.63 -0.58 -20.39
CA LEU A 135 1.62 -1.24 -19.53
C LEU A 135 2.53 -2.18 -20.31
N VAL A 136 3.79 -2.25 -19.88
CA VAL A 136 4.75 -3.23 -20.38
C VAL A 136 4.54 -4.55 -19.62
N LYS A 137 4.31 -5.63 -20.36
CA LYS A 137 4.14 -6.96 -19.75
C LYS A 137 5.43 -7.40 -19.05
N PRO A 138 5.42 -7.65 -17.73
CA PRO A 138 6.61 -8.11 -17.02
C PRO A 138 6.97 -9.54 -17.45
N LYS A 139 8.26 -9.84 -17.49
CA LYS A 139 8.78 -11.20 -17.68
C LYS A 139 9.27 -11.71 -16.33
N ALA A 140 8.46 -12.53 -15.68
CA ALA A 140 8.88 -13.23 -14.47
C ALA A 140 9.87 -14.33 -14.83
N ILE A 141 11.08 -14.25 -14.29
CA ILE A 141 12.09 -15.31 -14.41
C ILE A 141 12.22 -15.92 -13.02
N SER A 142 11.74 -17.14 -12.87
CA SER A 142 12.03 -17.92 -11.66
C SER A 142 13.44 -18.48 -11.81
N VAL A 143 14.33 -18.08 -10.91
CA VAL A 143 15.69 -18.61 -10.83
C VAL A 143 15.73 -19.56 -9.65
N PRO A 144 15.49 -20.87 -9.86
CA PRO A 144 15.64 -21.84 -8.79
C PRO A 144 17.11 -21.87 -8.37
N LEU A 145 17.36 -21.57 -7.09
CA LEU A 145 18.70 -21.70 -6.52
C LEU A 145 19.02 -23.19 -6.36
N LYS A 146 20.26 -23.59 -6.70
CA LYS A 146 20.69 -25.00 -6.63
C LYS A 146 20.35 -25.66 -5.29
N PHE A 147 20.57 -24.95 -4.19
CA PHE A 147 20.31 -25.45 -2.84
C PHE A 147 18.81 -25.70 -2.56
N GLN A 148 17.91 -24.88 -3.12
CA GLN A 148 16.47 -25.08 -2.96
C GLN A 148 15.94 -26.32 -3.72
N VAL A 149 16.64 -26.76 -4.76
CA VAL A 149 16.23 -27.92 -5.58
C VAL A 149 16.96 -29.19 -5.13
N GLU A 150 18.29 -29.11 -4.96
CA GLU A 150 19.17 -30.26 -4.76
C GLU A 150 19.58 -30.49 -3.29
N GLY A 151 19.35 -29.50 -2.42
CA GLY A 151 19.85 -29.50 -1.06
C GLY A 151 21.30 -29.01 -0.95
N ILE A 152 21.86 -29.06 0.25
CA ILE A 152 23.29 -28.78 0.49
C ILE A 152 24.00 -30.11 0.62
N LYS A 153 25.02 -30.36 -0.21
CA LYS A 153 25.88 -31.55 -0.10
C LYS A 153 27.23 -31.12 0.43
N TYR A 154 27.67 -31.72 1.53
CA TYR A 154 28.90 -31.33 2.21
C TYR A 154 30.15 -31.45 1.32
N ASN A 155 30.16 -32.43 0.42
CA ASN A 155 31.28 -32.66 -0.51
C ASN A 155 31.41 -31.62 -1.65
N GLU A 156 30.37 -30.83 -1.90
CA GLU A 156 30.34 -29.79 -2.93
C GLU A 156 30.65 -28.38 -2.36
N LEU A 157 30.90 -28.29 -1.05
CA LEU A 157 31.23 -27.05 -0.35
C LEU A 157 32.73 -26.72 -0.41
N SER A 158 33.07 -25.44 -0.50
CA SER A 158 34.44 -24.94 -0.29
C SER A 158 34.90 -25.16 1.15
N GLU A 159 36.22 -25.05 1.41
CA GLU A 159 36.76 -25.21 2.78
C GLU A 159 36.14 -24.21 3.76
N THR A 160 35.87 -22.97 3.32
CA THR A 160 35.21 -21.96 4.16
C THR A 160 33.76 -22.34 4.47
N GLU A 161 33.01 -22.80 3.47
CA GLU A 161 31.61 -23.21 3.64
C GLU A 161 31.48 -24.51 4.46
N LYS A 162 32.46 -25.41 4.39
CA LYS A 162 32.51 -26.62 5.25
C LYS A 162 32.66 -26.24 6.72
N ASN A 163 33.55 -25.32 7.04
CA ASN A 163 33.73 -24.84 8.41
C ASN A 163 32.44 -24.17 8.94
N GLU A 164 31.73 -23.42 8.09
CA GLU A 164 30.45 -22.82 8.45
C GLU A 164 29.34 -23.88 8.63
N TYR A 165 29.30 -24.87 7.75
CA TYR A 165 28.37 -26.00 7.84
C TYR A 165 28.60 -26.82 9.11
N GLU A 166 29.85 -27.09 9.45
CA GLU A 166 30.26 -27.75 10.69
C GLU A 166 29.81 -26.95 11.91
N ALA A 167 30.10 -25.64 11.95
CA ALA A 167 29.67 -24.78 13.05
C ALA A 167 28.15 -24.69 13.25
N LEU A 168 27.35 -24.92 12.20
CA LEU A 168 25.89 -24.82 12.22
C LEU A 168 25.18 -26.16 12.47
N PHE A 169 25.76 -27.28 12.03
CA PHE A 169 25.09 -28.59 11.99
C PHE A 169 25.85 -29.70 12.75
N GLU A 170 27.02 -29.43 13.34
CA GLU A 170 27.68 -30.36 14.27
C GLU A 170 26.85 -30.45 15.56
N ASP A 171 26.39 -31.65 15.89
CA ASP A 171 25.69 -31.93 17.14
C ASP A 171 26.64 -32.37 18.26
N ASP A 172 26.16 -32.44 19.51
CA ASP A 172 26.94 -32.87 20.68
C ASP A 172 27.48 -34.32 20.56
N THR A 173 27.09 -35.06 19.51
CA THR A 173 27.57 -36.41 19.23
C THR A 173 28.66 -36.45 18.16
N GLY A 174 28.99 -35.32 17.54
CA GLY A 174 30.00 -35.18 16.49
C GLY A 174 29.55 -35.76 15.14
N ILE A 175 28.25 -35.95 14.93
CA ILE A 175 27.71 -36.53 13.70
C ILE A 175 27.25 -35.40 12.77
N LEU A 176 27.91 -35.28 11.63
CA LEU A 176 27.57 -34.32 10.58
C LEU A 176 26.77 -35.00 9.47
N PRO A 177 25.63 -34.44 9.04
CA PRO A 177 24.89 -34.97 7.91
C PRO A 177 25.67 -34.71 6.61
N ASP A 178 25.89 -35.76 5.81
CA ASP A 178 26.55 -35.66 4.50
C ASP A 178 25.75 -34.82 3.48
N LYS A 179 24.44 -34.73 3.69
CA LYS A 179 23.51 -33.98 2.84
C LYS A 179 22.33 -33.44 3.65
N ILE A 180 21.97 -32.19 3.41
CA ILE A 180 20.69 -31.60 3.82
C ILE A 180 19.77 -31.59 2.61
N ASP A 181 18.67 -32.35 2.68
CA ASP A 181 17.67 -32.36 1.60
C ASP A 181 16.90 -31.04 1.50
N SER A 182 16.48 -30.71 0.27
CA SER A 182 15.71 -29.50 -0.03
C SER A 182 14.39 -29.38 0.74
N SER A 183 13.80 -30.51 1.15
CA SER A 183 12.61 -30.55 2.01
C SER A 183 12.84 -30.05 3.43
N SER A 184 14.08 -30.06 3.91
CA SER A 184 14.46 -29.56 5.24
C SER A 184 14.81 -28.07 5.23
N LEU A 185 15.19 -27.54 4.06
CA LEU A 185 15.51 -26.12 3.87
C LEU A 185 14.27 -25.22 3.72
N ASN A 186 13.10 -25.80 3.40
CA ASN A 186 11.84 -25.08 3.15
C ASN A 186 10.77 -25.31 4.22
N LYS A 187 11.15 -25.71 5.44
CA LYS A 187 10.21 -25.75 6.56
C LYS A 187 10.24 -24.42 7.31
N ASP A 188 9.32 -23.54 6.94
CA ASP A 188 8.80 -22.49 7.83
C ASP A 188 7.69 -23.05 8.73
#